data_AF-A0A2E0XIL0-F1
#
_entry.id   AF-A0A2E0XIL0-F1
#
_cell.length_a   1.000
_cell.length_b   1.000
_cell.length_c   1.000
_cell.angle_alpha   90.00
_cell.angle_beta   90.00
_cell.angle_gamma   90.00
#
_symmetry.space_group_name_H-M   'P 1'
#
loop_
_entity.id
_entity.type
_entity.pdbx_description
1 polymer ?
#
loop_
_entity_poly.entity_id
_entity_poly.type
_entity_poly.pdbx_seq_one_letter_code
_entity_poly.pdbx_strand_id
1 'polypeptide(L)'
;MATSGLKPQVSNGVVKATADQVFRKRLNSLHRSVMMGLSCGLLRYRNGNVVVSKFRQAELKKLDDQFRSPMRWRAYLYTDSLNLEVKMKDTSHDVGSHESLGFQGANIPTELIARQQERPRSLVDLIKLDTVNLELAAWLMSHVSQGASFIVGSGPGGIGKTTTMRALLGFAPGSRLFVIALPEEISGISSVPSCVISHEVSEHRVPTYLWQQDLRDFFALSQQGHMLVSNMHANHIDEVRSQIVDTNDVPEDQFRAINLFVFIWIEGGDPSVGRIKDSSSRRFISEVFYSDGIAKHESIFTPERGLSAQAPRDTAYENLCRTFLEEGLNGLSPDIQEVRNRFLEWEKQHK
;
A
#
# COMPACT_ATOMS: atom_id res chain seq x y z
N MET A 1 -78.23 -5.52 14.56
CA MET A 1 -77.83 -6.20 15.80
C MET A 1 -76.77 -7.25 15.46
N ALA A 2 -75.69 -7.28 16.25
CA ALA A 2 -74.63 -8.29 16.28
C ALA A 2 -73.73 -8.43 15.03
N THR A 3 -72.71 -7.58 14.98
CA THR A 3 -71.41 -7.86 14.34
C THR A 3 -70.72 -9.01 15.07
N SER A 4 -70.38 -10.08 14.35
CA SER A 4 -69.75 -11.27 14.88
C SER A 4 -68.23 -11.14 14.94
N GLY A 5 -67.70 -11.19 16.17
CA GLY A 5 -66.61 -12.11 16.52
C GLY A 5 -65.21 -11.84 15.97
N LEU A 6 -64.58 -10.77 16.44
CA LEU A 6 -63.12 -10.69 16.55
C LEU A 6 -62.59 -11.82 17.43
N LYS A 7 -61.78 -12.73 16.88
CA LYS A 7 -60.76 -13.48 17.62
C LYS A 7 -59.40 -12.88 17.29
N PRO A 8 -58.67 -12.27 18.24
CA PRO A 8 -57.23 -12.06 18.08
C PRO A 8 -56.51 -13.38 18.34
N GLN A 9 -55.75 -13.83 17.35
CA GLN A 9 -54.71 -14.84 17.53
C GLN A 9 -53.68 -14.33 18.54
N VAL A 10 -53.32 -15.19 19.48
CA VAL A 10 -52.15 -15.03 20.34
C VAL A 10 -50.90 -15.06 19.46
N SER A 11 -50.30 -13.88 19.24
CA SER A 11 -48.96 -13.79 18.66
C SER A 11 -47.95 -13.91 19.80
N ASN A 12 -47.11 -14.95 19.75
CA ASN A 12 -45.90 -15.05 20.53
C ASN A 12 -44.95 -13.93 20.09
N GLY A 13 -45.06 -12.76 20.71
CA GLY A 13 -44.15 -11.64 20.53
C GLY A 13 -42.80 -11.93 21.16
N VAL A 14 -41.95 -12.70 20.49
CA VAL A 14 -40.50 -12.60 20.72
C VAL A 14 -40.05 -11.30 20.07
N VAL A 15 -39.88 -10.26 20.87
CA VAL A 15 -39.19 -9.03 20.44
C VAL A 15 -37.76 -9.43 20.09
N LYS A 16 -37.46 -9.59 18.79
CA LYS A 16 -36.09 -9.68 18.31
C LYS A 16 -35.42 -8.33 18.56
N ALA A 17 -34.63 -8.25 19.62
CA ALA A 17 -33.69 -7.15 19.79
C ALA A 17 -32.71 -7.18 18.61
N THR A 18 -32.52 -6.04 17.95
CA THR A 18 -31.49 -5.92 16.91
C THR A 18 -30.12 -6.20 17.50
N ALA A 19 -29.17 -6.68 16.69
CA ALA A 19 -27.79 -6.97 17.14
C ALA A 19 -27.18 -5.79 17.92
N ASP A 20 -27.52 -4.56 17.49
CA ASP A 20 -27.09 -3.31 18.12
C ASP A 20 -27.68 -3.10 19.54
N GLN A 21 -28.92 -3.55 19.79
CA GLN A 21 -29.55 -3.50 21.12
C GLN A 21 -29.00 -4.55 22.08
N VAL A 22 -28.67 -5.75 21.57
CA VAL A 22 -28.00 -6.80 22.36
C VAL A 22 -26.57 -6.40 22.70
N PHE A 23 -25.87 -5.79 21.74
CA PHE A 23 -24.52 -5.24 21.91
C PHE A 23 -24.50 -4.13 22.95
N ARG A 24 -25.39 -3.13 22.87
CA ARG A 24 -25.48 -2.05 23.88
C ARG A 24 -25.85 -2.57 25.27
N LYS A 25 -26.74 -3.56 25.40
CA LYS A 25 -27.06 -4.19 26.69
C LYS A 25 -25.86 -4.90 27.31
N ARG A 26 -25.06 -5.60 26.51
CA ARG A 26 -23.84 -6.29 26.98
C ARG A 26 -22.71 -5.30 27.29
N LEU A 27 -22.54 -4.24 26.50
CA LEU A 27 -21.56 -3.19 26.78
C LEU A 27 -21.88 -2.44 28.08
N ASN A 28 -23.16 -2.16 28.36
CA ASN A 28 -23.60 -1.53 29.60
C ASN A 28 -23.43 -2.45 30.82
N SER A 29 -23.56 -3.77 30.64
CA SER A 29 -23.25 -4.76 31.67
C SER A 29 -21.73 -4.86 31.94
N LEU A 30 -20.92 -4.74 30.89
CA LEU A 30 -19.46 -4.71 30.98
C LEU A 30 -18.96 -3.43 31.67
N HIS A 31 -19.54 -2.27 31.35
CA HIS A 31 -19.23 -0.99 32.00
C HIS A 31 -19.52 -1.04 33.51
N ARG A 32 -20.59 -1.73 33.92
CA ARG A 32 -20.91 -1.95 35.36
C ARG A 32 -19.96 -2.93 36.05
N SER A 33 -19.51 -3.98 35.36
CA SER A 33 -18.55 -4.94 35.96
C SER A 33 -17.13 -4.37 36.06
N VAL A 34 -16.70 -3.56 35.09
CA VAL A 34 -15.38 -2.91 35.10
C VAL A 34 -15.30 -1.82 36.18
N MET A 35 -16.39 -1.08 36.42
CA MET A 35 -16.48 -0.08 37.50
C MET A 35 -16.46 -0.67 38.93
N MET A 36 -16.69 -1.96 39.11
CA MET A 36 -16.70 -2.59 40.44
C MET A 36 -15.38 -3.29 40.82
N GLY A 37 -14.35 -3.31 39.96
CA GLY A 37 -13.16 -4.12 40.25
C GLY A 37 -11.80 -3.67 39.72
N LEU A 38 -11.68 -2.67 38.84
CA LEU A 38 -10.39 -2.31 38.25
C LEU A 38 -10.25 -0.79 38.04
N SER A 39 -9.03 -0.29 38.25
CA SER A 39 -8.64 1.12 38.08
C SER A 39 -8.90 1.64 36.65
N CYS A 40 -9.51 2.81 36.56
CA CYS A 40 -10.02 3.53 35.38
C CYS A 40 -9.22 3.38 34.08
N GLY A 41 -9.84 2.77 33.06
CA GLY A 41 -9.53 2.96 31.63
C GLY A 41 -10.74 3.58 30.92
N LEU A 42 -10.51 4.58 30.07
CA LEU A 42 -11.59 5.28 29.34
C LEU A 42 -11.91 4.52 28.04
N LEU A 43 -13.15 4.04 27.91
CA LEU A 43 -13.71 3.50 26.67
C LEU A 43 -14.41 4.62 25.90
N ARG A 44 -13.95 4.94 24.69
CA ARG A 44 -14.66 5.85 23.77
C ARG A 44 -15.06 5.11 22.50
N TYR A 45 -16.31 5.32 22.08
CA TYR A 45 -16.83 4.84 20.81
C TYR A 45 -16.75 5.98 19.79
N ARG A 46 -16.07 5.76 18.65
CA ARG A 46 -16.04 6.73 17.54
C ARG A 46 -16.02 5.98 16.21
N ASN A 47 -16.97 6.29 15.33
CA ASN A 47 -17.10 5.75 13.97
C ASN A 47 -17.03 4.21 13.90
N GLY A 48 -17.78 3.51 14.76
CA GLY A 48 -17.84 2.04 14.77
C GLY A 48 -16.64 1.33 15.40
N ASN A 49 -15.66 2.08 15.94
CA ASN A 49 -14.50 1.52 16.63
C ASN A 49 -14.56 1.80 18.14
N VAL A 50 -14.16 0.81 18.93
CA VAL A 50 -13.94 0.94 20.38
C VAL A 50 -12.47 1.28 20.60
N VAL A 51 -12.19 2.47 21.13
CA VAL A 51 -10.82 2.87 21.52
C VAL A 51 -10.65 2.62 23.01
N VAL A 52 -9.69 1.78 23.38
CA VAL A 52 -9.38 1.42 24.77
C VAL A 52 -8.07 2.09 25.18
N SER A 53 -8.13 3.05 26.08
CA SER A 53 -6.90 3.70 26.59
C SER A 53 -6.48 3.09 27.93
N LYS A 54 -5.27 2.49 27.93
CA LYS A 54 -4.48 1.94 29.06
C LYS A 54 -5.07 0.73 29.82
N PHE A 55 -4.48 -0.44 29.57
CA PHE A 55 -4.50 -1.60 30.48
C PHE A 55 -3.07 -2.11 30.70
N ARG A 56 -2.78 -2.74 31.86
CA ARG A 56 -1.51 -3.46 32.04
C ARG A 56 -1.58 -4.80 31.30
N GLN A 57 -0.46 -5.29 30.76
CA GLN A 57 -0.40 -6.56 30.00
C GLN A 57 -1.06 -7.77 30.71
N ALA A 58 -1.00 -7.82 32.04
CA ALA A 58 -1.64 -8.89 32.83
C ALA A 58 -3.17 -8.90 32.78
N GLU A 59 -3.81 -7.76 32.50
CA GLU A 59 -5.27 -7.62 32.40
C GLU A 59 -5.78 -7.99 31.00
N LEU A 60 -4.96 -7.78 29.97
CA LEU A 60 -5.25 -8.20 28.59
C LEU A 60 -5.30 -9.73 28.44
N LYS A 61 -4.44 -10.46 29.16
CA LYS A 61 -4.45 -11.93 29.18
C LYS A 61 -5.73 -12.51 29.78
N LYS A 62 -6.28 -11.85 30.81
CA LYS A 62 -7.57 -12.26 31.42
C LYS A 62 -8.77 -12.04 30.48
N LEU A 63 -8.71 -11.00 29.64
CA LEU A 63 -9.72 -10.77 28.62
C LEU A 63 -9.67 -11.86 27.55
N ASP A 64 -8.48 -12.21 27.04
CA ASP A 64 -8.31 -13.27 26.04
C ASP A 64 -8.82 -14.64 26.53
N ASP A 65 -8.55 -14.99 27.78
CA ASP A 65 -9.06 -16.22 28.40
C ASP A 65 -10.58 -16.23 28.59
N GLN A 66 -11.22 -15.07 28.81
CA GLN A 66 -12.68 -14.94 28.94
C GLN A 66 -13.44 -15.05 27.60
N PHE A 67 -12.79 -14.77 26.47
CA PHE A 67 -13.42 -14.77 25.14
C PHE A 67 -13.30 -16.10 24.38
N ARG A 68 -12.82 -17.19 25.01
CA ARG A 68 -12.90 -18.56 24.46
C ARG A 68 -14.35 -19.08 24.43
N SER A 69 -15.13 -18.58 23.50
CA SER A 69 -16.46 -19.06 23.08
C SER A 69 -16.45 -19.19 21.54
N PRO A 70 -17.29 -20.03 20.90
CA PRO A 70 -17.07 -20.51 19.52
C PRO A 70 -17.12 -19.46 18.40
N MET A 71 -17.28 -18.17 18.70
CA MET A 71 -17.20 -17.10 17.70
C MET A 71 -15.77 -16.54 17.63
N ARG A 72 -15.11 -16.73 16.48
CA ARG A 72 -13.78 -16.22 16.16
C ARG A 72 -13.75 -14.69 16.20
N TRP A 73 -13.23 -14.13 17.27
CA TRP A 73 -12.73 -12.75 17.31
C TRP A 73 -11.20 -12.82 17.46
N ARG A 74 -10.44 -12.16 16.58
CA ARG A 74 -8.99 -11.97 16.73
C ARG A 74 -8.73 -10.54 17.15
N ALA A 75 -8.15 -10.34 18.34
CA ALA A 75 -7.60 -9.06 18.75
C ALA A 75 -6.14 -8.97 18.29
N TYR A 76 -5.80 -7.91 17.56
CA TYR A 76 -4.41 -7.59 17.21
C TYR A 76 -3.88 -6.59 18.22
N LEU A 77 -2.82 -6.96 18.94
CA LEU A 77 -2.13 -6.08 19.89
C LEU A 77 -0.97 -5.39 19.19
N TYR A 78 -1.02 -4.07 19.11
CA TYR A 78 0.10 -3.22 18.72
C TYR A 78 0.71 -2.58 19.97
N THR A 79 2.04 -2.66 20.10
CA THR A 79 2.78 -1.88 21.09
C THR A 79 3.68 -0.90 20.36
N ASP A 80 3.15 0.28 20.05
CA ASP A 80 3.96 1.48 19.89
C ASP A 80 3.69 2.37 21.10
N SER A 81 4.77 2.83 21.72
CA SER A 81 4.77 3.57 22.99
C SER A 81 3.64 4.61 23.09
N LEU A 82 2.79 4.40 24.11
CA LEU A 82 1.76 5.28 24.70
C LEU A 82 0.30 5.28 24.18
N ASN A 83 -0.09 4.51 23.16
CA ASN A 83 -1.52 4.25 22.89
C ASN A 83 -1.77 2.82 22.40
N LEU A 84 -2.70 2.10 23.06
CA LEU A 84 -3.17 0.79 22.65
C LEU A 84 -4.40 0.98 21.75
N GLU A 85 -4.33 0.56 20.49
CA GLU A 85 -5.49 0.55 19.58
C GLU A 85 -5.87 -0.89 19.27
N VAL A 86 -7.03 -1.34 19.77
CA VAL A 86 -7.56 -2.69 19.53
C VAL A 86 -8.65 -2.60 18.47
N LYS A 87 -8.41 -3.15 17.29
CA LYS A 87 -9.41 -3.21 16.21
C LYS A 87 -10.10 -4.57 16.23
N MET A 88 -11.39 -4.59 16.57
CA MET A 88 -12.23 -5.79 16.49
C MET A 88 -12.98 -5.77 15.15
N LYS A 89 -12.91 -6.85 14.36
CA LYS A 89 -13.67 -7.01 13.11
C LYS A 89 -14.75 -8.07 13.35
N ASP A 90 -16.01 -7.70 13.10
CA ASP A 90 -17.15 -8.63 13.14
C ASP A 90 -17.11 -9.54 11.91
N THR A 91 -17.13 -10.85 12.14
CA THR A 91 -17.13 -11.87 11.07
C THR A 91 -18.46 -12.61 10.98
N SER A 92 -19.57 -12.00 11.42
CA SER A 92 -20.90 -12.61 11.32
C SER A 92 -21.81 -11.93 10.27
N HIS A 93 -22.12 -12.72 9.22
CA HIS A 93 -22.98 -12.47 8.04
C HIS A 93 -22.29 -11.69 6.89
N ASP A 94 -22.06 -12.26 5.70
CA ASP A 94 -22.98 -13.07 4.89
C ASP A 94 -22.32 -14.33 4.27
N VAL A 95 -23.02 -15.45 4.26
CA VAL A 95 -22.65 -16.66 3.50
C VAL A 95 -23.38 -16.55 2.17
N GLY A 96 -22.80 -15.82 1.23
CA GLY A 96 -23.35 -15.60 -0.09
C GLY A 96 -22.23 -15.26 -1.07
N SER A 97 -21.96 -16.21 -1.99
CA SER A 97 -21.14 -16.11 -3.20
C SER A 97 -19.71 -15.55 -3.09
N HIS A 98 -18.74 -16.35 -3.55
CA HIS A 98 -17.42 -15.91 -3.97
C HIS A 98 -17.52 -14.68 -4.90
N GLU A 99 -17.37 -13.46 -4.37
CA GLU A 99 -16.98 -12.31 -5.16
C GLU A 99 -15.46 -12.33 -5.30
N SER A 100 -15.04 -12.54 -6.55
CA SER A 100 -13.71 -12.36 -7.11
C SER A 100 -12.90 -11.24 -6.45
N LEU A 101 -11.60 -11.49 -6.21
CA LEU A 101 -10.58 -10.46 -5.97
C LEU A 101 -10.76 -9.33 -6.99
N GLY A 102 -11.44 -8.25 -6.57
CA GLY A 102 -11.94 -7.22 -7.45
C GLY A 102 -10.80 -6.34 -7.96
N PHE A 103 -10.71 -6.17 -9.28
CA PHE A 103 -9.84 -5.18 -9.90
C PHE A 103 -10.09 -3.80 -9.28
N GLN A 104 -9.06 -3.16 -8.74
CA GLN A 104 -9.15 -1.81 -8.17
C GLN A 104 -8.99 -0.75 -9.28
N GLY A 105 -9.86 -0.80 -10.30
CA GLY A 105 -10.02 0.25 -11.31
C GLY A 105 -8.73 0.72 -12.02
N ALA A 106 -8.84 1.84 -12.74
CA ALA A 106 -7.73 2.48 -13.46
C ALA A 106 -6.96 3.54 -12.62
N ASN A 107 -7.48 3.85 -11.43
CA ASN A 107 -6.99 4.91 -10.54
C ASN A 107 -6.21 4.32 -9.38
N ILE A 108 -5.18 5.03 -8.93
CA ILE A 108 -4.29 4.57 -7.85
C ILE A 108 -5.15 4.21 -6.62
N PRO A 109 -4.97 3.01 -6.03
CA PRO A 109 -5.74 2.56 -4.88
C PRO A 109 -5.83 3.58 -3.75
N THR A 110 -7.03 3.84 -3.24
CA THR A 110 -7.26 4.85 -2.19
C THR A 110 -6.47 4.56 -0.92
N GLU A 111 -6.19 3.31 -0.59
CA GLU A 111 -5.36 2.95 0.57
C GLU A 111 -3.88 3.37 0.42
N LEU A 112 -3.41 3.54 -0.82
CA LEU A 112 -2.14 4.16 -1.15
C LEU A 112 -2.25 5.70 -1.14
N ILE A 113 -3.39 6.31 -0.87
CA ILE A 113 -3.53 7.79 -0.88
C ILE A 113 -3.98 8.31 0.48
N ALA A 114 -4.95 7.64 1.11
CA ALA A 114 -5.76 8.15 2.21
C ALA A 114 -5.05 8.26 3.58
N ARG A 115 -3.78 7.89 3.70
CA ARG A 115 -3.10 7.79 5.01
C ARG A 115 -2.39 9.06 5.49
N GLN A 116 -2.44 10.19 4.76
CA GLN A 116 -1.67 11.38 5.15
C GLN A 116 -2.54 12.63 5.28
N GLN A 117 -2.22 13.44 6.30
CA GLN A 117 -2.78 14.80 6.48
C GLN A 117 -2.32 15.75 5.37
N GLU A 118 -1.35 15.33 4.55
CA GLU A 118 -0.80 16.06 3.42
C GLU A 118 -1.25 15.42 2.09
N ARG A 119 -1.47 16.28 1.08
CA ARG A 119 -1.79 15.82 -0.28
C ARG A 119 -0.68 14.88 -0.81
N PRO A 120 -1.03 13.76 -1.47
CA PRO A 120 -0.03 12.95 -2.16
C PRO A 120 0.74 13.78 -3.20
N ARG A 121 2.05 13.55 -3.30
CA ARG A 121 2.91 14.24 -4.28
C ARG A 121 2.89 13.49 -5.61
N SER A 122 2.75 14.22 -6.70
CA SER A 122 2.94 13.71 -8.07
C SER A 122 4.40 13.79 -8.50
N LEU A 123 4.75 13.21 -9.65
CA LEU A 123 6.10 13.36 -10.20
C LEU A 123 6.45 14.82 -10.52
N VAL A 124 5.45 15.64 -10.91
CA VAL A 124 5.61 17.08 -11.11
C VAL A 124 6.03 17.78 -9.80
N ASP A 125 5.48 17.37 -8.64
CA ASP A 125 5.96 17.87 -7.36
C ASP A 125 7.40 17.46 -7.07
N LEU A 126 7.76 16.21 -7.38
CA LEU A 126 9.12 15.72 -7.15
C LEU A 126 10.13 16.48 -8.01
N ILE A 127 9.75 16.92 -9.21
CA ILE A 127 10.56 17.81 -10.04
C ILE A 127 10.67 19.21 -9.41
N LYS A 128 9.54 19.79 -8.97
CA LYS A 128 9.54 21.11 -8.29
C LYS A 128 10.36 21.14 -7.00
N LEU A 129 10.43 20.01 -6.30
CA LEU A 129 11.21 19.83 -5.08
C LEU A 129 12.66 19.41 -5.34
N ASP A 130 13.07 19.34 -6.62
CA ASP A 130 14.40 18.92 -7.04
C ASP A 130 14.81 17.55 -6.48
N THR A 131 13.81 16.67 -6.29
CA THR A 131 13.99 15.26 -5.92
C THR A 131 14.34 14.41 -7.13
N VAL A 132 13.83 14.78 -8.29
CA VAL A 132 14.15 14.18 -9.57
C VAL A 132 14.27 15.30 -10.59
N ASN A 133 15.35 15.32 -11.37
CA ASN A 133 15.46 16.30 -12.44
C ASN A 133 14.52 15.94 -13.61
N LEU A 134 14.21 16.91 -14.46
CA LEU A 134 13.24 16.71 -15.55
C LEU A 134 13.69 15.65 -16.57
N GLU A 135 14.99 15.51 -16.82
CA GLU A 135 15.50 14.52 -17.77
C GLU A 135 15.25 13.09 -17.27
N LEU A 136 15.64 12.81 -16.01
CA LEU A 136 15.39 11.53 -15.37
C LEU A 136 13.89 11.28 -15.21
N ALA A 137 13.08 12.29 -14.88
CA ALA A 137 11.64 12.14 -14.77
C ALA A 137 10.98 11.75 -16.09
N ALA A 138 11.40 12.35 -17.21
CA ALA A 138 10.90 12.01 -18.54
C ALA A 138 11.29 10.57 -18.93
N TRP A 139 12.53 10.17 -18.61
CA TRP A 139 13.00 8.80 -18.83
C TRP A 139 12.26 7.77 -17.96
N LEU A 140 12.06 8.04 -16.66
CA LEU A 140 11.28 7.16 -15.80
C LEU A 140 9.83 7.03 -16.29
N MET A 141 9.21 8.15 -16.68
CA MET A 141 7.88 8.15 -17.26
C MET A 141 7.82 7.31 -18.54
N SER A 142 8.79 7.44 -19.44
CA SER A 142 8.80 6.72 -20.73
C SER A 142 8.85 5.20 -20.56
N HIS A 143 9.54 4.70 -19.54
CA HIS A 143 9.59 3.26 -19.22
C HIS A 143 8.34 2.80 -18.47
N VAL A 144 7.91 3.55 -17.44
CA VAL A 144 6.74 3.17 -16.62
C VAL A 144 5.46 3.17 -17.45
N SER A 145 5.28 4.11 -18.40
CA SER A 145 4.12 4.15 -19.31
C SER A 145 4.05 3.00 -20.33
N GLN A 146 5.15 2.27 -20.48
CA GLN A 146 5.23 1.04 -21.28
C GLN A 146 5.06 -0.22 -20.41
N GLY A 147 4.87 -0.06 -19.10
CA GLY A 147 4.62 -1.16 -18.18
C GLY A 147 5.87 -1.74 -17.51
N ALA A 148 6.98 -0.99 -17.47
CA ALA A 148 8.18 -1.38 -16.75
C ALA A 148 7.87 -1.64 -15.26
N SER A 149 8.24 -2.83 -14.78
CA SER A 149 8.16 -3.16 -13.35
C SER A 149 9.22 -2.39 -12.57
N PHE A 150 8.91 -1.95 -11.35
CA PHE A 150 9.85 -1.13 -10.58
C PHE A 150 9.75 -1.30 -9.06
N ILE A 151 10.90 -1.17 -8.39
CA ILE A 151 10.98 -1.16 -6.93
C ILE A 151 11.72 0.09 -6.47
N VAL A 152 11.17 0.76 -5.44
CA VAL A 152 11.81 1.93 -4.83
C VAL A 152 12.54 1.54 -3.55
N GLY A 153 13.85 1.77 -3.51
CA GLY A 153 14.74 1.43 -2.41
C GLY A 153 15.19 2.64 -1.58
N SER A 154 15.34 2.46 -0.27
CA SER A 154 16.06 3.35 0.64
C SER A 154 16.33 2.62 1.96
N GLY A 155 17.48 2.84 2.60
CA GLY A 155 17.80 2.25 3.90
C GLY A 155 16.86 2.72 4.99
N PRO A 156 16.89 4.01 5.40
CA PRO A 156 15.97 4.52 6.41
C PRO A 156 14.50 4.55 5.97
N GLY A 157 13.60 4.41 6.95
CA GLY A 157 12.17 4.66 6.77
C GLY A 157 11.89 6.16 6.73
N GLY A 158 10.81 6.58 6.05
CA GLY A 158 10.40 8.00 6.04
C GLY A 158 11.16 8.92 5.07
N ILE A 159 12.07 8.37 4.26
CA ILE A 159 12.79 9.14 3.22
C ILE A 159 11.84 9.57 2.10
N GLY A 160 10.95 8.69 1.65
CA GLY A 160 10.02 9.02 0.57
C GLY A 160 9.70 7.90 -0.41
N LYS A 161 10.14 6.65 -0.17
CA LYS A 161 9.91 5.49 -1.06
C LYS A 161 8.48 5.42 -1.59
N THR A 162 7.52 5.34 -0.67
CA THR A 162 6.10 5.23 -1.04
C THR A 162 5.60 6.45 -1.79
N THR A 163 6.14 7.65 -1.51
CA THR A 163 5.82 8.88 -2.25
C THR A 163 6.32 8.78 -3.69
N THR A 164 7.57 8.37 -3.90
CA THR A 164 8.15 8.15 -5.22
C THR A 164 7.43 7.05 -5.98
N MET A 165 7.14 5.92 -5.33
CA MET A 165 6.40 4.82 -5.92
C MET A 165 5.03 5.27 -6.44
N ARG A 166 4.27 6.01 -5.62
CA ARG A 166 2.96 6.56 -6.01
C ARG A 166 3.10 7.54 -7.18
N ALA A 167 4.08 8.44 -7.12
CA ALA A 167 4.32 9.42 -8.17
C ALA A 167 4.57 8.76 -9.53
N LEU A 168 5.29 7.63 -9.55
CA LEU A 168 5.52 6.82 -10.75
C LEU A 168 4.28 6.03 -11.18
N LEU A 169 3.51 5.46 -10.23
CA LEU A 169 2.24 4.76 -10.52
C LEU A 169 1.23 5.63 -11.28
N GLY A 170 1.32 6.96 -11.17
CA GLY A 170 0.53 7.90 -11.99
C GLY A 170 0.66 7.67 -13.50
N PHE A 171 1.74 7.04 -13.95
CA PHE A 171 2.06 6.79 -15.35
C PHE A 171 1.95 5.32 -15.76
N ALA A 172 1.51 4.40 -14.89
CA ALA A 172 1.32 3.00 -15.29
C ALA A 172 0.31 2.90 -16.46
N PRO A 173 0.41 1.96 -17.41
CA PRO A 173 -0.48 1.95 -18.56
C PRO A 173 -1.96 1.84 -18.18
N GLY A 174 -2.86 2.54 -18.88
CA GLY A 174 -4.31 2.45 -18.62
C GLY A 174 -4.90 1.06 -18.86
N SER A 175 -4.21 0.23 -19.63
CA SER A 175 -4.53 -1.18 -19.86
C SER A 175 -4.17 -2.10 -18.69
N ARG A 176 -3.42 -1.62 -17.69
CA ARG A 176 -2.99 -2.38 -16.50
C ARG A 176 -3.79 -1.94 -15.29
N LEU A 177 -4.86 -2.67 -14.96
CA LEU A 177 -5.65 -2.40 -13.76
C LEU A 177 -4.80 -2.59 -12.50
N PHE A 178 -5.06 -1.81 -11.44
CA PHE A 178 -4.32 -1.95 -10.20
C PHE A 178 -4.87 -3.08 -9.33
N VAL A 179 -3.94 -3.85 -8.76
CA VAL A 179 -4.23 -4.95 -7.83
C VAL A 179 -3.23 -4.86 -6.68
N ILE A 180 -3.71 -4.96 -5.45
CA ILE A 180 -2.84 -4.98 -4.27
C ILE A 180 -2.50 -6.44 -3.96
N ALA A 181 -1.21 -6.76 -3.87
CA ALA A 181 -0.74 -8.06 -3.45
C ALA A 181 -0.69 -8.11 -1.91
N LEU A 182 -1.51 -8.98 -1.33
CA LEU A 182 -1.52 -9.27 0.09
C LEU A 182 -0.94 -10.67 0.35
N PRO A 183 -0.25 -10.88 1.47
CA PRO A 183 0.21 -12.21 1.88
C PRO A 183 -0.90 -13.24 1.81
N GLU A 184 -0.58 -14.46 1.38
CA GLU A 184 -1.51 -15.60 1.21
C GLU A 184 -2.59 -15.42 0.12
N GLU A 185 -2.70 -14.23 -0.51
CA GLU A 185 -3.74 -13.93 -1.52
C GLU A 185 -3.19 -13.84 -2.96
N ILE A 186 -1.86 -13.91 -3.13
CA ILE A 186 -1.17 -13.68 -4.41
C ILE A 186 -1.54 -14.72 -5.46
N SER A 187 -1.66 -15.99 -5.05
CA SER A 187 -2.08 -17.09 -5.93
C SER A 187 -3.49 -16.91 -6.50
N GLY A 188 -4.31 -16.06 -5.89
CA GLY A 188 -5.65 -15.72 -6.36
C GLY A 188 -5.69 -14.58 -7.39
N ILE A 189 -4.56 -13.90 -7.64
CA ILE A 189 -4.49 -12.81 -8.61
C ILE A 189 -4.76 -13.37 -10.01
N SER A 190 -5.70 -12.73 -10.72
CA SER A 190 -6.09 -13.12 -12.08
C SER A 190 -4.91 -13.07 -13.04
N SER A 191 -4.88 -13.98 -14.01
CA SER A 191 -3.88 -14.01 -15.08
C SER A 191 -4.01 -12.88 -16.12
N VAL A 192 -4.97 -11.96 -15.94
CA VAL A 192 -5.11 -10.78 -16.81
C VAL A 192 -3.99 -9.78 -16.46
N PRO A 193 -3.14 -9.38 -17.42
CA PRO A 193 -2.05 -8.46 -17.18
C PRO A 193 -2.50 -7.19 -16.44
N SER A 194 -1.96 -7.02 -15.25
CA SER A 194 -2.33 -5.97 -14.28
C SER A 194 -1.08 -5.31 -13.71
N CYS A 195 -1.23 -4.15 -13.07
CA CYS A 195 -0.17 -3.55 -12.27
C CYS A 195 -0.38 -3.99 -10.81
N VAL A 196 0.42 -4.97 -10.40
CA VAL A 196 0.34 -5.63 -9.09
C VAL A 196 1.29 -4.93 -8.13
N ILE A 197 0.74 -4.42 -7.03
CA ILE A 197 1.44 -3.54 -6.10
C ILE A 197 1.56 -4.24 -4.76
N SER A 198 2.80 -4.44 -4.31
CA SER A 198 3.12 -4.76 -2.93
C SER A 198 3.44 -3.47 -2.18
N HIS A 199 3.00 -3.36 -0.92
CA HIS A 199 3.33 -2.18 -0.12
C HIS A 199 4.82 -2.10 0.20
N GLU A 200 5.44 -3.23 0.52
CA GLU A 200 6.86 -3.35 0.82
C GLU A 200 7.31 -4.82 0.72
N VAL A 201 8.55 -5.03 0.26
CA VAL A 201 9.30 -6.28 0.37
C VAL A 201 10.19 -6.18 1.61
N SER A 202 9.90 -6.99 2.63
CA SER A 202 10.64 -6.98 3.89
C SER A 202 10.28 -8.20 4.75
N GLU A 203 11.24 -8.68 5.55
CA GLU A 203 11.02 -9.72 6.56
C GLU A 203 10.15 -9.27 7.75
N HIS A 204 9.88 -7.97 7.87
CA HIS A 204 9.03 -7.43 8.93
C HIS A 204 7.61 -7.98 8.80
N ARG A 205 7.08 -8.51 9.92
CA ARG A 205 5.76 -9.15 9.99
C ARG A 205 4.63 -8.12 10.04
N VAL A 206 4.51 -7.32 8.99
CA VAL A 206 3.39 -6.38 8.75
C VAL A 206 2.41 -7.05 7.79
N PRO A 207 1.08 -7.00 8.02
CA PRO A 207 0.09 -7.75 7.22
C PRO A 207 0.06 -7.46 5.71
N THR A 208 0.80 -6.46 5.26
CA THR A 208 0.85 -6.01 3.86
C THR A 208 2.21 -6.23 3.20
N TYR A 209 3.18 -6.79 3.94
CA TYR A 209 4.55 -6.95 3.47
C TYR A 209 4.75 -8.36 2.95
N LEU A 210 5.47 -8.46 1.83
CA LEU A 210 5.72 -9.75 1.19
C LEU A 210 7.11 -10.25 1.55
N TRP A 211 7.17 -11.52 1.92
CA TRP A 211 8.40 -12.25 2.21
C TRP A 211 8.23 -13.73 1.91
N GLN A 212 9.32 -14.46 1.76
CA GLN A 212 9.35 -15.90 1.53
C GLN A 212 8.48 -16.34 0.35
N GLN A 213 7.55 -17.28 0.56
CA GLN A 213 6.75 -17.84 -0.51
C GLN A 213 5.89 -16.78 -1.20
N ASP A 214 5.32 -15.84 -0.43
CA ASP A 214 4.55 -14.74 -0.99
C ASP A 214 5.41 -13.88 -1.93
N LEU A 215 6.67 -13.65 -1.57
CA LEU A 215 7.59 -12.90 -2.43
C LEU A 215 7.87 -13.66 -3.73
N ARG A 216 8.11 -14.98 -3.66
CA ARG A 216 8.31 -15.80 -4.87
C ARG A 216 7.08 -15.81 -5.77
N ASP A 217 5.90 -15.93 -5.19
CA ASP A 217 4.63 -15.91 -5.94
C ASP A 217 4.42 -14.55 -6.60
N PHE A 218 4.75 -13.45 -5.92
CA PHE A 218 4.67 -12.09 -6.47
C PHE A 218 5.57 -11.91 -7.69
N PHE A 219 6.82 -12.37 -7.61
CA PHE A 219 7.77 -12.27 -8.72
C PHE A 219 7.39 -13.19 -9.90
N ALA A 220 6.79 -14.35 -9.63
CA ALA A 220 6.30 -15.27 -10.67
C ALA A 220 5.18 -14.65 -11.54
N LEU A 221 4.43 -13.67 -11.03
CA LEU A 221 3.41 -12.95 -11.81
C LEU A 221 4.02 -12.20 -13.02
N SER A 222 5.30 -11.85 -12.99
CA SER A 222 5.97 -11.24 -14.16
C SER A 222 5.89 -12.12 -15.41
N GLN A 223 5.91 -13.44 -15.27
CA GLN A 223 5.80 -14.41 -16.37
C GLN A 223 4.43 -14.39 -17.05
N GLN A 224 3.41 -13.85 -16.38
CA GLN A 224 2.06 -13.68 -16.92
C GLN A 224 1.85 -12.28 -17.50
N GLY A 225 2.93 -11.49 -17.63
CA GLY A 225 2.89 -10.13 -18.18
C GLY A 225 2.41 -9.07 -17.20
N HIS A 226 2.29 -9.38 -15.90
CA HIS A 226 2.01 -8.37 -14.89
C HIS A 226 3.16 -7.37 -14.76
N MET A 227 2.81 -6.11 -14.50
CA MET A 227 3.75 -5.08 -14.04
C MET A 227 3.82 -5.18 -12.53
N LEU A 228 5.02 -5.30 -11.96
CA LEU A 228 5.24 -5.48 -10.53
C LEU A 228 5.79 -4.20 -9.92
N VAL A 229 5.18 -3.75 -8.81
CA VAL A 229 5.57 -2.53 -8.12
C VAL A 229 5.71 -2.76 -6.63
N SER A 230 6.81 -2.30 -6.02
CA SER A 230 6.97 -2.34 -4.56
C SER A 230 7.95 -1.29 -4.00
N ASN A 231 8.10 -1.29 -2.68
CA ASN A 231 9.15 -0.58 -1.95
C ASN A 231 10.06 -1.58 -1.23
N MET A 232 11.28 -1.17 -0.89
CA MET A 232 12.20 -2.02 -0.15
C MET A 232 13.14 -1.24 0.76
N HIS A 233 13.53 -1.84 1.88
CA HIS A 233 14.62 -1.36 2.71
C HIS A 233 15.96 -1.89 2.20
N ALA A 234 16.56 -1.14 1.28
CA ALA A 234 17.86 -1.42 0.70
C ALA A 234 18.49 -0.11 0.18
N ASN A 235 19.80 0.02 0.31
CA ASN A 235 20.56 1.19 -0.15
C ASN A 235 21.16 1.01 -1.54
N HIS A 236 21.30 -0.24 -2.00
CA HIS A 236 21.98 -0.57 -3.24
C HIS A 236 21.40 -1.85 -3.87
N ILE A 237 21.64 -2.05 -5.16
CA ILE A 237 21.13 -3.21 -5.91
C ILE A 237 21.64 -4.55 -5.36
N ASP A 238 22.85 -4.59 -4.80
CA ASP A 238 23.41 -5.81 -4.23
C ASP A 238 22.66 -6.26 -2.98
N GLU A 239 22.25 -5.32 -2.12
CA GLU A 239 21.43 -5.61 -0.94
C GLU A 239 20.03 -6.09 -1.36
N VAL A 240 19.47 -5.47 -2.40
CA VAL A 240 18.19 -5.89 -3.00
C VAL A 240 18.31 -7.32 -3.52
N ARG A 241 19.33 -7.64 -4.30
CA ARG A 241 19.57 -8.98 -4.85
C ARG A 241 19.78 -10.00 -3.73
N SER A 242 20.57 -9.67 -2.72
CA SER A 242 20.82 -10.55 -1.58
C SER A 242 19.53 -10.91 -0.83
N GLN A 243 18.64 -9.93 -0.63
CA GLN A 243 17.36 -10.17 0.00
C GLN A 243 16.37 -10.92 -0.91
N ILE A 244 16.25 -10.57 -2.18
CA ILE A 244 15.24 -11.17 -3.08
C ILE A 244 15.68 -12.54 -3.58
N VAL A 245 16.89 -12.64 -4.12
CA VAL A 245 17.41 -13.87 -4.73
C VAL A 245 18.02 -14.77 -3.68
N ASP A 246 19.02 -14.29 -2.94
CA ASP A 246 19.82 -15.19 -2.09
C ASP A 246 19.07 -15.60 -0.80
N THR A 247 18.18 -14.75 -0.28
CA THR A 247 17.45 -15.00 0.98
C THR A 247 16.06 -15.60 0.77
N ASN A 248 15.37 -15.21 -0.32
CA ASN A 248 14.00 -15.65 -0.59
C ASN A 248 13.90 -16.60 -1.79
N ASP A 249 15.02 -16.98 -2.40
CA ASP A 249 15.09 -17.93 -3.52
C ASP A 249 14.23 -17.51 -4.72
N VAL A 250 14.07 -16.19 -4.96
CA VAL A 250 13.44 -15.71 -6.19
C VAL A 250 14.38 -16.02 -7.36
N PRO A 251 13.91 -16.70 -8.42
CA PRO A 251 14.73 -16.98 -9.60
C PRO A 251 15.33 -15.71 -10.22
N GLU A 252 16.59 -15.80 -10.65
CA GLU A 252 17.34 -14.64 -11.18
C GLU A 252 16.67 -14.03 -12.44
N ASP A 253 16.04 -14.85 -13.27
CA ASP A 253 15.26 -14.38 -14.43
C ASP A 253 14.01 -13.58 -14.01
N GLN A 254 13.32 -13.99 -12.95
CA GLN A 254 12.20 -13.22 -12.39
C GLN A 254 12.67 -11.94 -11.69
N PHE A 255 13.82 -11.98 -11.01
CA PHE A 255 14.45 -10.78 -10.45
C PHE A 255 14.75 -9.75 -11.54
N ARG A 256 15.31 -10.18 -12.68
CA ARG A 256 15.58 -9.32 -13.84
C ARG A 256 14.31 -8.76 -14.49
N ALA A 257 13.17 -9.41 -14.33
CA ALA A 257 11.88 -8.88 -14.80
C ALA A 257 11.43 -7.60 -14.06
N ILE A 258 12.06 -7.23 -12.94
CA ILE A 258 11.98 -5.88 -12.40
C ILE A 258 12.89 -4.97 -13.23
N ASN A 259 12.31 -4.14 -14.08
CA ASN A 259 13.09 -3.33 -15.00
C ASN A 259 13.85 -2.20 -14.28
N LEU A 260 13.27 -1.63 -13.22
CA LEU A 260 13.81 -0.44 -12.58
C LEU A 260 13.99 -0.63 -11.07
N PHE A 261 15.18 -0.32 -10.58
CA PHE A 261 15.40 -0.08 -9.14
C PHE A 261 15.76 1.38 -8.94
N VAL A 262 14.90 2.11 -8.22
CA VAL A 262 15.03 3.55 -8.00
C VAL A 262 15.38 3.80 -6.53
N PHE A 263 16.58 4.29 -6.26
CA PHE A 263 17.04 4.55 -4.91
C PHE A 263 16.85 6.01 -4.54
N ILE A 264 16.22 6.28 -3.40
CA ILE A 264 15.99 7.62 -2.88
C ILE A 264 16.82 7.85 -1.61
N TRP A 265 17.42 9.04 -1.53
CA TRP A 265 18.21 9.49 -0.40
C TRP A 265 17.71 10.83 0.14
N ILE A 266 18.21 11.20 1.33
CA ILE A 266 17.97 12.49 1.97
C ILE A 266 19.31 13.15 2.28
N GLU A 267 19.46 14.41 1.92
CA GLU A 267 20.66 15.20 2.17
C GLU A 267 20.93 15.30 3.67
N GLY A 268 22.19 15.08 4.08
CA GLY A 268 22.57 15.06 5.50
C GLY A 268 21.99 13.89 6.31
N GLY A 269 21.31 12.94 5.67
CA GLY A 269 20.75 11.77 6.33
C GLY A 269 21.82 10.79 6.81
N ASP A 270 21.67 10.35 8.06
CA ASP A 270 22.44 9.23 8.60
C ASP A 270 21.71 7.90 8.29
N PRO A 271 22.33 6.98 7.51
CA PRO A 271 21.75 5.67 7.19
C PRO A 271 21.42 4.81 8.41
N SER A 272 22.12 5.05 9.53
CA SER A 272 22.00 4.25 10.76
C SER A 272 20.81 4.63 11.62
N VAL A 273 20.16 5.76 11.32
CA VAL A 273 18.98 6.24 12.03
C VAL A 273 17.74 5.57 11.44
N GLY A 274 16.81 5.14 12.31
CA GLY A 274 15.58 4.42 11.93
C GLY A 274 14.61 5.25 11.05
N ARG A 275 13.42 5.57 11.56
CA ARG A 275 12.44 6.34 10.77
C ARG A 275 12.78 7.84 10.82
N ILE A 276 13.06 8.44 9.67
CA ILE A 276 13.28 9.87 9.50
C ILE A 276 11.93 10.61 9.48
N LYS A 277 11.78 11.60 10.37
CA LYS A 277 10.60 12.49 10.46
C LYS A 277 10.87 13.90 9.93
N ASP A 278 12.06 14.14 9.42
CA ASP A 278 12.47 15.45 8.90
C ASP A 278 11.70 15.78 7.62
N SER A 279 10.97 16.89 7.61
CA SER A 279 10.21 17.38 6.45
C SER A 279 10.95 18.44 5.62
N SER A 280 12.12 18.89 6.09
CA SER A 280 12.84 20.04 5.56
C SER A 280 14.02 19.66 4.66
N SER A 281 14.75 18.58 4.96
CA SER A 281 15.90 18.22 4.14
C SER A 281 15.47 17.75 2.76
N ARG A 282 16.30 18.12 1.79
CA ARG A 282 16.12 17.75 0.40
C ARG A 282 16.20 16.23 0.26
N ARG A 283 15.23 15.66 -0.45
CA ARG A 283 15.34 14.30 -0.97
C ARG A 283 15.77 14.33 -2.40
N PHE A 284 16.47 13.30 -2.84
CA PHE A 284 16.88 13.14 -4.23
C PHE A 284 17.00 11.66 -4.60
N ILE A 285 16.80 11.33 -5.87
CA ILE A 285 17.13 10.01 -6.40
C ILE A 285 18.65 9.90 -6.44
N SER A 286 19.22 8.97 -5.67
CA SER A 286 20.67 8.78 -5.58
C SER A 286 21.20 7.87 -6.68
N GLU A 287 20.41 6.90 -7.11
CA GLU A 287 20.81 5.97 -8.15
C GLU A 287 19.59 5.31 -8.82
N VAL A 288 19.71 5.00 -10.10
CA VAL A 288 18.74 4.15 -10.80
C VAL A 288 19.48 3.02 -11.52
N PHE A 289 19.01 1.80 -11.33
CA PHE A 289 19.46 0.64 -12.08
C PHE A 289 18.39 0.16 -13.05
N TYR A 290 18.82 -0.33 -14.21
CA TYR A 290 17.94 -0.82 -15.26
C TYR A 290 18.29 -2.24 -15.73
N SER A 291 17.27 -3.05 -16.01
CA SER A 291 17.36 -4.29 -16.78
C SER A 291 16.26 -4.33 -17.85
N ASP A 292 16.59 -4.91 -19.01
CA ASP A 292 15.64 -5.21 -20.09
C ASP A 292 14.79 -6.48 -19.82
N GLY A 293 14.94 -7.11 -18.66
CA GLY A 293 14.33 -8.39 -18.32
C GLY A 293 15.23 -9.59 -18.54
N ILE A 294 16.36 -9.43 -19.23
CA ILE A 294 17.28 -10.52 -19.61
C ILE A 294 18.69 -10.25 -19.07
N ALA A 295 19.21 -9.05 -19.29
CA ALA A 295 20.51 -8.62 -18.82
C ALA A 295 20.50 -8.31 -17.31
N LYS A 296 21.67 -8.34 -16.69
CA LYS A 296 21.82 -7.90 -15.30
C LYS A 296 21.47 -6.42 -15.17
N HIS A 297 21.05 -6.02 -13.98
CA HIS A 297 20.81 -4.61 -13.69
C HIS A 297 22.10 -3.80 -13.75
N GLU A 298 22.08 -2.71 -14.51
CA GLU A 298 23.20 -1.77 -14.62
C GLU A 298 22.81 -0.38 -14.11
N SER A 299 23.75 0.31 -13.46
CA SER A 299 23.56 1.68 -13.00
C SER A 299 23.47 2.62 -14.21
N ILE A 300 22.30 3.21 -14.43
CA ILE A 300 22.03 4.11 -15.56
C ILE A 300 21.90 5.57 -15.14
N PHE A 301 21.90 5.88 -13.85
CA PHE A 301 21.82 7.25 -13.35
C PHE A 301 22.46 7.40 -11.99
N THR A 302 23.25 8.48 -11.82
CA THR A 302 23.53 9.09 -10.50
C THR A 302 23.46 10.61 -10.63
N PRO A 303 23.20 11.38 -9.56
CA PRO A 303 23.17 12.84 -9.60
C PRO A 303 24.40 13.48 -10.23
N GLU A 304 25.59 12.90 -10.01
CA GLU A 304 26.87 13.43 -10.48
C GLU A 304 27.08 13.17 -11.98
N ARG A 305 26.55 12.05 -12.49
CA ARG A 305 26.77 11.60 -13.88
C ARG A 305 25.60 11.93 -14.80
N GLY A 306 24.41 12.18 -14.25
CA GLY A 306 23.17 12.22 -15.02
C GLY A 306 22.81 10.84 -15.57
N LEU A 307 21.99 10.82 -16.63
CA LEU A 307 21.69 9.58 -17.35
C LEU A 307 22.92 9.10 -18.12
N SER A 308 23.21 7.81 -17.95
CA SER A 308 24.31 7.12 -18.61
C SER A 308 24.09 7.05 -20.13
N ALA A 309 25.18 7.05 -20.91
CA ALA A 309 25.13 6.84 -22.35
C ALA A 309 24.62 5.45 -22.74
N GLN A 310 24.72 4.47 -21.82
CA GLN A 310 24.21 3.12 -21.98
C GLN A 310 22.73 2.98 -21.56
N ALA A 311 22.11 4.02 -21.00
CA ALA A 311 20.68 3.97 -20.69
C ALA A 311 19.91 3.67 -22.00
N PRO A 312 18.94 2.75 -21.99
CA PRO A 312 18.09 2.55 -23.16
C PRO A 312 17.22 3.79 -23.35
N ARG A 313 17.27 4.37 -24.55
CA ARG A 313 16.57 5.61 -24.89
C ARG A 313 15.64 5.39 -26.06
N ASP A 314 14.41 5.89 -25.93
CA ASP A 314 13.55 6.22 -27.06
C ASP A 314 13.38 7.73 -27.02
N THR A 315 14.30 8.45 -27.66
CA THR A 315 14.34 9.92 -27.58
C THR A 315 13.07 10.57 -28.11
N ALA A 316 12.40 9.95 -29.09
CA ALA A 316 11.15 10.49 -29.63
C ALA A 316 10.04 10.40 -28.57
N TYR A 317 9.88 9.23 -27.96
CA TYR A 317 8.87 9.04 -26.92
C TYR A 317 9.20 9.80 -25.62
N GLU A 318 10.47 9.84 -25.23
CA GLU A 318 10.94 10.65 -24.10
C GLU A 318 10.65 12.15 -24.27
N ASN A 319 10.76 12.69 -25.49
CA ASN A 319 10.41 14.08 -25.76
C ASN A 319 8.90 14.34 -25.55
N LEU A 320 8.04 13.38 -25.90
CA LEU A 320 6.61 13.47 -25.62
C LEU A 320 6.34 13.43 -24.10
N CYS A 321 7.00 12.51 -23.37
CA CYS A 321 6.92 12.45 -21.90
C CYS A 321 7.43 13.74 -21.25
N ARG A 322 8.54 14.29 -21.75
CA ARG A 322 9.11 15.55 -21.27
C ARG A 322 8.12 16.70 -21.47
N THR A 323 7.49 16.79 -22.63
CA THR A 323 6.50 17.83 -22.95
C THR A 323 5.31 17.75 -21.99
N PHE A 324 4.80 16.54 -21.75
CA PHE A 324 3.73 16.31 -20.76
C PHE A 324 4.11 16.82 -19.35
N LEU A 325 5.34 16.55 -18.92
CA LEU A 325 5.84 17.00 -17.61
C LEU A 325 6.07 18.51 -17.55
N GLU A 326 6.57 19.12 -18.62
CA GLU A 326 6.75 20.58 -18.73
C GLU A 326 5.42 21.34 -18.69
N GLU A 327 4.39 20.86 -19.38
CA GLU A 327 3.01 21.36 -19.23
C GLU A 327 2.54 21.24 -17.77
N GLY A 328 2.91 20.13 -17.11
CA GLY A 328 2.70 19.91 -15.70
C GLY A 328 3.28 20.99 -14.79
N LEU A 329 4.51 21.38 -15.06
CA LEU A 329 5.20 22.42 -14.31
C LEU A 329 4.54 23.79 -14.49
N ASN A 330 3.99 24.07 -15.68
CA ASN A 330 3.51 25.39 -16.11
C ASN A 330 2.03 25.70 -15.80
N GLY A 331 1.23 24.77 -15.29
CA GLY A 331 -0.18 25.09 -15.03
C GLY A 331 -1.04 24.03 -14.35
N LEU A 332 -0.50 22.87 -13.97
CA LEU A 332 -1.32 21.81 -13.38
C LEU A 332 -1.47 21.90 -11.87
N SER A 333 -2.65 21.44 -11.44
CA SER A 333 -2.81 20.91 -10.09
C SER A 333 -1.81 19.76 -9.91
N PRO A 334 -0.93 19.82 -8.90
CA PRO A 334 0.05 18.78 -8.66
C PRO A 334 -0.54 17.51 -8.03
N ASP A 335 -1.86 17.39 -7.96
CA ASP A 335 -2.53 16.22 -7.42
C ASP A 335 -2.25 14.96 -8.25
N ILE A 336 -2.02 13.85 -7.56
CA ILE A 336 -1.59 12.61 -8.19
C ILE A 336 -2.69 11.94 -9.03
N GLN A 337 -3.96 12.06 -8.61
CA GLN A 337 -5.08 11.50 -9.37
C GLN A 337 -5.38 12.35 -10.60
N GLU A 338 -5.25 13.67 -10.47
CA GLU A 338 -5.38 14.57 -11.62
C GLU A 338 -4.30 14.29 -12.68
N VAL A 339 -3.03 14.14 -12.25
CA VAL A 339 -1.92 13.76 -13.16
C VAL A 339 -2.21 12.41 -13.82
N ARG A 340 -2.71 11.42 -13.06
CA ARG A 340 -3.10 10.11 -13.59
C ARG A 340 -4.18 10.22 -14.67
N ASN A 341 -5.25 10.96 -14.40
CA ASN A 341 -6.36 11.13 -15.35
C ASN A 341 -5.89 11.78 -16.65
N ARG A 342 -5.10 12.85 -16.56
CA ARG A 342 -4.53 13.51 -17.74
C ARG A 342 -3.57 12.59 -18.50
N PHE A 343 -2.75 11.82 -17.79
CA PHE A 343 -1.89 10.83 -18.42
C PHE A 343 -2.72 9.79 -19.19
N LEU A 344 -3.82 9.29 -18.64
CA LEU A 344 -4.69 8.33 -19.31
C LEU A 344 -5.34 8.89 -20.58
N GLU A 345 -5.64 10.19 -20.62
CA GLU A 345 -6.11 10.88 -21.82
C GLU A 345 -4.99 11.08 -22.85
N TRP A 346 -3.82 11.51 -22.38
CA TRP A 346 -2.62 11.68 -23.19
C TRP A 346 -2.16 10.36 -23.82
N GLU A 347 -2.18 9.27 -23.06
CA GLU A 347 -1.78 7.93 -23.49
C GLU A 347 -2.61 7.45 -24.68
N LYS A 348 -3.93 7.73 -24.70
CA LYS A 348 -4.84 7.36 -25.80
C LYS A 348 -4.52 8.08 -27.11
N GLN A 349 -3.80 9.20 -27.05
CA GLN A 349 -3.46 10.02 -28.22
C GLN A 349 -2.06 9.70 -28.76
N HIS A 350 -1.22 9.06 -27.96
CA HIS A 350 0.22 8.85 -28.24
C HIS A 350 0.64 7.38 -28.16
N LYS A 351 -0.33 6.46 -28.07
CA LYS A 351 -0.21 5.02 -28.33
C LYS A 351 -1.05 4.68 -29.55
#